data_AF-A0A935PSH5-F1
#
_entry.id   AF-A0A935PSH5-F1
#
_cell.length_a   1.000
_cell.length_b   1.000
_cell.length_c   1.000
_cell.angle_alpha   90.00
_cell.angle_beta   90.00
_cell.angle_gamma   90.00
#
_symmetry.space_group_name_H-M   'P 1'
#
loop_
_entity.id
_entity.type
_entity.pdbx_description
1 polymer ?
#
loop_
_entity_poly.entity_id
_entity_poly.type
_entity_poly.pdbx_seq_one_letter_code
_entity_poly.pdbx_strand_id
1 'polypeptide(L)'
;MSAAIESLAKVVQANCDRSDARHAQEMTLCNYLLAMREYCRWECGLPLASEPDRALVRDWIARREAHWQGLDAGAYERLPLGRGSIEPFDVAAVNATLLPLGWAYGALKGPFGKPQFFLGRLAGQSRRGSACVLEIGREVARDILAAPAAMAGDTIFLRHDAFERWLWSSAEAWGRGHEAGAMRATLQAYGYESDRAGALACMAREQRETLLLHELGEHEAGLALGARWEAYFGSLEDRRGESLARAVRDLLADCLVTLPAIVRSRSMPSAHFWFATFGGLRRELFPRLQSAYEALRDTADWSPLEAAVGAGREHWNRVALGLVRDTGSGTAPVDPARLALA
;
A
#
# COMPACT_ATOMS: atom_id res chain seq x y z
N MET A 1 -4.34 27.87 -1.24
CA MET A 1 -3.20 27.28 -0.51
C MET A 1 -2.28 28.43 -0.13
N SER A 2 -1.44 28.35 0.91
CA SER A 2 -0.49 29.46 1.17
C SER A 2 0.70 29.33 0.21
N ALA A 3 1.34 30.46 -0.13
CA ALA A 3 2.51 30.46 -1.02
C ALA A 3 3.66 29.57 -0.51
N ALA A 4 3.84 29.49 0.81
CA ALA A 4 4.81 28.60 1.44
C ALA A 4 4.51 27.12 1.16
N ILE A 5 3.25 26.70 1.25
CA ILE A 5 2.85 25.33 0.97
C ILE A 5 2.93 25.03 -0.55
N GLU A 6 2.60 25.99 -1.40
CA GLU A 6 2.80 25.85 -2.85
C GLU A 6 4.27 25.64 -3.22
N SER A 7 5.17 26.40 -2.58
CA SER A 7 6.61 26.21 -2.75
C SER A 7 7.08 24.84 -2.26
N LEU A 8 6.60 24.40 -1.09
CA LEU A 8 6.92 23.08 -0.57
C LEU A 8 6.41 21.96 -1.47
N ALA A 9 5.16 22.04 -1.92
CA ALA A 9 4.55 21.02 -2.78
C ALA A 9 5.36 20.83 -4.07
N LYS A 10 5.88 21.90 -4.67
CA LYS A 10 6.76 21.82 -5.84
C LYS A 10 8.05 21.03 -5.55
N VAL A 11 8.69 21.28 -4.41
CA VAL A 11 9.92 20.56 -4.02
C VAL A 11 9.63 19.10 -3.70
N VAL A 12 8.53 18.80 -3.00
CA VAL A 12 8.10 17.43 -2.74
C VAL A 12 7.80 16.71 -4.05
N GLN A 13 7.10 17.35 -4.99
CA GLN A 13 6.80 16.77 -6.29
C GLN A 13 8.08 16.55 -7.12
N ALA A 14 9.06 17.44 -7.05
CA ALA A 14 10.36 17.25 -7.70
C ALA A 14 11.11 16.03 -7.12
N ASN A 15 11.00 15.76 -5.82
CA ASN A 15 11.54 14.54 -5.21
C ASN A 15 10.77 13.27 -5.64
N CYS A 16 9.44 13.34 -5.76
CA CYS A 16 8.62 12.26 -6.33
C CYS A 16 9.07 11.96 -7.76
N ASP A 17 9.18 12.99 -8.61
CA ASP A 17 9.58 12.84 -10.00
C ASP A 17 10.99 12.26 -10.15
N ARG A 18 11.94 12.66 -9.29
CA ARG A 18 13.28 12.05 -9.27
C ARG A 18 13.25 10.58 -8.90
N SER A 19 12.43 10.21 -7.91
CA SER A 19 12.28 8.81 -7.52
C SER A 19 11.62 8.00 -8.64
N ASP A 20 10.53 8.51 -9.21
CA ASP A 20 9.82 7.87 -10.30
C ASP A 20 10.70 7.72 -11.55
N ALA A 21 11.47 8.74 -11.93
CA ALA A 21 12.38 8.67 -13.07
C ALA A 21 13.42 7.53 -12.92
N ARG A 22 13.89 7.26 -11.70
CA ARG A 22 14.87 6.19 -11.42
C ARG A 22 14.24 4.80 -11.46
N HIS A 23 13.01 4.67 -11.00
CA HIS A 23 12.39 3.38 -10.71
C HIS A 23 11.23 3.01 -11.65
N ALA A 24 10.80 3.90 -12.54
CA ALA A 24 9.69 3.65 -13.47
C ALA A 24 9.94 2.45 -14.39
N GLN A 25 11.19 2.26 -14.83
CA GLN A 25 11.59 1.15 -15.72
C GLN A 25 11.52 -0.22 -15.04
N GLU A 26 11.32 -0.26 -13.72
CA GLU A 26 11.22 -1.50 -12.97
C GLU A 26 9.86 -2.19 -13.11
N MET A 27 8.84 -1.46 -13.57
CA MET A 27 7.49 -1.96 -13.80
C MET A 27 7.38 -2.70 -15.13
N THR A 28 6.48 -3.68 -15.20
CA THR A 28 6.05 -4.23 -16.48
C THR A 28 5.31 -3.16 -17.28
N LEU A 29 5.35 -3.22 -18.61
CA LEU A 29 4.70 -2.23 -19.48
C LEU A 29 3.22 -2.04 -19.15
N CYS A 30 2.47 -3.11 -18.90
CA CYS A 30 1.07 -3.02 -18.54
C CYS A 30 0.85 -2.28 -17.21
N ASN A 31 1.63 -2.62 -16.18
CA ASN A 31 1.53 -1.95 -14.88
C ASN A 31 1.94 -0.47 -14.96
N TYR A 32 2.99 -0.19 -15.73
CA TYR A 32 3.45 1.16 -16.00
C TYR A 32 2.37 2.03 -16.66
N LEU A 33 1.74 1.55 -17.73
CA LEU A 33 0.69 2.28 -18.44
C LEU A 33 -0.57 2.48 -17.59
N LEU A 34 -0.94 1.50 -16.78
CA LEU A 34 -2.06 1.63 -15.82
C LEU A 34 -1.75 2.70 -14.76
N ALA A 35 -0.54 2.67 -14.20
CA ALA A 35 -0.08 3.64 -13.22
C ALA A 35 -0.01 5.05 -13.82
N MET A 36 0.51 5.20 -15.05
CA MET A 36 0.57 6.46 -15.76
C MET A 36 -0.81 7.05 -16.06
N ARG A 37 -1.78 6.21 -16.45
CA ARG A 37 -3.15 6.67 -16.67
C ARG A 37 -3.76 7.21 -15.39
N GLU A 38 -3.60 6.51 -14.26
CA GLU A 38 -4.12 7.00 -12.98
C GLU A 38 -3.39 8.26 -12.50
N TYR A 39 -2.08 8.32 -12.71
CA TYR A 39 -1.28 9.49 -12.33
C TYR A 39 -1.67 10.74 -13.14
N CYS A 40 -1.94 10.57 -14.44
CA CYS A 40 -2.54 11.61 -15.28
C CYS A 40 -3.89 12.09 -14.73
N ARG A 41 -4.79 11.17 -14.35
CA ARG A 41 -6.11 11.53 -13.78
C ARG A 41 -5.96 12.33 -12.50
N TRP A 42 -5.03 11.94 -11.63
CA TRP A 42 -4.74 12.68 -10.41
C TRP A 42 -4.18 14.08 -10.70
N GLU A 43 -3.13 14.19 -11.51
CA GLU A 43 -2.46 15.46 -11.75
C GLU A 43 -3.35 16.46 -12.52
N CYS A 44 -4.14 15.97 -13.48
CA CYS A 44 -5.10 16.79 -14.21
C CYS A 44 -6.36 17.12 -13.39
N GLY A 45 -6.49 16.62 -12.16
CA GLY A 45 -7.65 16.88 -11.30
C GLY A 45 -8.96 16.28 -11.84
N LEU A 46 -8.88 15.20 -12.60
CA LEU A 46 -10.05 14.56 -13.19
C LEU A 46 -10.92 13.89 -12.12
N PRO A 47 -12.25 13.94 -12.23
CA PRO A 47 -13.16 13.23 -11.33
C PRO A 47 -12.90 11.72 -11.35
N LEU A 48 -13.08 11.06 -10.19
CA LEU A 48 -12.85 9.62 -10.04
C LEU A 48 -13.68 8.77 -11.03
N ALA A 49 -14.92 9.17 -11.29
CA ALA A 49 -15.81 8.45 -12.20
C ALA A 49 -15.55 8.72 -13.70
N SER A 50 -14.61 9.62 -14.02
CA SER A 50 -14.34 10.02 -15.40
C SER A 50 -13.35 9.07 -16.07
N GLU A 51 -13.63 8.72 -17.32
CA GLU A 51 -12.67 8.09 -18.21
C GLU A 51 -11.88 9.18 -18.94
N PRO A 52 -10.54 9.25 -18.79
CA PRO A 52 -9.76 10.29 -19.42
C PRO A 52 -9.68 10.09 -20.93
N ASP A 53 -9.72 11.19 -21.68
CA ASP A 53 -9.53 11.15 -23.13
C ASP A 53 -8.17 10.52 -23.51
N ARG A 54 -8.17 9.67 -24.54
CA ARG A 54 -6.96 8.92 -24.94
C ARG A 54 -5.85 9.83 -25.46
N ALA A 55 -6.19 10.91 -26.16
CA ALA A 55 -5.19 11.86 -26.64
C ALA A 55 -4.62 12.66 -25.47
N LEU A 56 -5.46 13.09 -24.52
CA LEU A 56 -5.00 13.71 -23.28
C LEU A 56 -3.98 12.84 -22.55
N VAL A 57 -4.30 11.56 -22.29
CA VAL A 57 -3.39 10.64 -21.58
C VAL A 57 -2.11 10.43 -22.36
N ARG A 58 -2.18 10.17 -23.66
CA ARG A 58 -0.99 9.96 -24.50
C ARG A 58 -0.07 11.18 -24.47
N ASP A 59 -0.62 12.37 -24.70
CA ASP A 59 0.18 13.60 -24.76
C ASP A 59 0.75 13.94 -23.38
N TRP A 60 0.01 13.64 -22.30
CA TRP A 60 0.50 13.78 -20.94
C TRP A 60 1.64 12.81 -20.62
N ILE A 61 1.53 11.53 -21.01
CA ILE A 61 2.60 10.53 -20.80
C ILE A 61 3.88 10.99 -21.49
N ALA A 62 3.79 11.42 -22.76
CA ALA A 62 4.95 11.90 -23.51
C ALA A 62 5.64 13.09 -22.82
N ARG A 63 4.87 14.04 -22.26
CA ARG A 63 5.44 15.16 -21.50
C ARG A 63 6.08 14.71 -20.19
N ARG A 64 5.45 13.78 -19.47
CA ARG A 64 5.96 13.24 -18.20
C ARG A 64 7.27 12.48 -18.41
N GLU A 65 7.33 11.64 -19.45
CA GLU A 65 8.55 10.91 -19.81
C GLU A 65 9.68 11.85 -20.23
N ALA A 66 9.39 12.86 -21.07
CA ALA A 66 10.37 13.86 -21.47
C ALA A 66 10.91 14.66 -20.27
N HIS A 67 10.03 15.01 -19.32
CA HIS A 67 10.41 15.65 -18.06
C HIS A 67 11.35 14.74 -17.26
N TRP A 68 10.97 13.48 -17.03
CA TRP A 68 11.79 12.53 -16.27
C TRP A 68 13.15 12.23 -16.92
N GLN A 69 13.22 12.17 -18.25
CA GLN A 69 14.49 12.02 -18.97
C GLN A 69 15.42 13.21 -18.78
N GLY A 70 14.88 14.40 -18.53
CA GLY A 70 15.64 15.61 -18.26
C GLY A 70 16.08 15.79 -16.80
N LEU A 71 15.64 14.92 -15.88
CA LEU A 71 16.00 15.02 -14.46
C LEU A 71 17.37 14.42 -14.18
N ASP A 72 18.15 15.14 -13.37
CA ASP A 72 19.41 14.63 -12.84
C ASP A 72 19.17 13.52 -11.79
N ALA A 73 20.06 12.53 -11.78
CA ALA A 73 20.11 11.45 -10.82
C ALA A 73 20.71 11.88 -9.45
N GLY A 74 20.99 13.17 -9.26
CA GLY A 74 21.55 13.77 -8.03
C GLY A 74 20.71 13.59 -6.75
N ALA A 75 21.17 14.17 -5.64
CA ALA A 75 20.48 14.02 -4.35
C ALA A 75 19.03 14.55 -4.36
N TYR A 76 18.20 14.03 -3.45
CA TYR A 76 16.87 14.58 -3.22
C TYR A 76 16.96 15.97 -2.59
N GLU A 77 16.07 16.88 -3.00
CA GLU A 77 16.06 18.25 -2.54
C GLU A 77 15.60 18.37 -1.09
N ARG A 78 16.26 19.26 -0.34
CA ARG A 78 15.84 19.65 1.01
C ARG A 78 14.57 20.48 0.96
N LEU A 79 13.68 20.26 1.92
CA LEU A 79 12.34 20.86 1.95
C LEU A 79 12.39 22.28 2.53
N PRO A 80 11.82 23.30 1.85
CA PRO A 80 11.85 24.69 2.29
C PRO A 80 10.82 24.96 3.40
N LEU A 81 11.18 24.65 4.65
CA LEU A 81 10.29 24.74 5.81
C LEU A 81 10.92 25.53 6.97
N GLY A 82 10.14 26.46 7.53
CA GLY A 82 10.58 27.33 8.62
C GLY A 82 11.59 28.38 8.18
N ARG A 83 12.64 28.60 8.99
CA ARG A 83 13.74 29.53 8.67
C ARG A 83 14.88 28.89 7.85
N GLY A 84 14.76 27.63 7.47
CA GLY A 84 15.81 26.87 6.78
C GLY A 84 15.25 25.82 5.84
N SER A 85 16.08 24.82 5.50
CA SER A 85 15.66 23.65 4.73
C SER A 85 15.82 22.38 5.58
N ILE A 86 14.88 21.46 5.50
CA ILE A 86 14.88 20.19 6.26
C ILE A 86 15.23 19.03 5.31
N GLU A 87 15.97 18.04 5.79
CA GLU A 87 16.26 16.82 5.01
C GLU A 87 14.96 16.06 4.68
N PRO A 88 14.75 15.59 3.43
CA PRO A 88 13.47 15.03 3.01
C PRO A 88 13.10 13.74 3.74
N PHE A 89 14.06 13.01 4.31
CA PHE A 89 13.81 11.81 5.10
C PHE A 89 13.61 12.08 6.61
N ASP A 90 13.81 13.32 7.08
CA ASP A 90 13.48 13.72 8.45
C ASP A 90 11.98 14.03 8.59
N VAL A 91 11.17 12.99 8.41
CA VAL A 91 9.70 13.07 8.40
C VAL A 91 9.16 13.66 9.71
N ALA A 92 9.82 13.38 10.83
CA ALA A 92 9.43 13.89 12.14
C ALA A 92 9.60 15.41 12.23
N ALA A 93 10.77 15.95 11.83
CA ALA A 93 11.00 17.40 11.84
C ALA A 93 10.08 18.14 10.87
N VAL A 94 9.81 17.55 9.69
CA VAL A 94 8.90 18.12 8.71
C VAL A 94 7.47 18.18 9.28
N ASN A 95 6.95 17.09 9.83
CA ASN A 95 5.59 17.04 10.36
C ASN A 95 5.41 17.87 11.64
N ALA A 96 6.45 18.05 12.45
CA ALA A 96 6.40 19.00 13.58
C ALA A 96 6.04 20.43 13.14
N THR A 97 6.43 20.81 11.92
CA THR A 97 6.08 22.11 11.32
C THR A 97 4.73 22.08 10.61
N LEU A 98 4.41 20.99 9.90
CA LEU A 98 3.24 20.92 9.02
C LEU A 98 1.92 20.59 9.73
N LEU A 99 1.95 19.72 10.76
CA LEU A 99 0.73 19.27 11.44
C LEU A 99 -0.08 20.44 12.03
N PRO A 100 0.52 21.43 12.73
CA PRO A 100 -0.21 22.60 13.22
C PRO A 100 -0.84 23.46 12.10
N LEU A 101 -0.36 23.32 10.86
CA LEU A 101 -0.86 24.05 9.68
C LEU A 101 -1.94 23.27 8.92
N GLY A 102 -2.31 22.07 9.38
CA GLY A 102 -3.29 21.20 8.72
C GLY A 102 -2.74 20.46 7.50
N TRP A 103 -1.44 20.14 7.50
CA TRP A 103 -0.75 19.39 6.44
C TRP A 103 0.03 18.22 7.03
N ALA A 104 0.20 17.17 6.24
CA ALA A 104 1.05 16.04 6.57
C ALA A 104 1.93 15.67 5.38
N TYR A 105 3.17 15.31 5.69
CA TYR A 105 4.18 14.86 4.75
C TYR A 105 4.61 13.45 5.11
N GLY A 106 4.94 12.65 4.11
CA GLY A 106 5.60 11.37 4.33
C GLY A 106 6.74 11.16 3.35
N ALA A 107 7.77 10.48 3.85
CA ALA A 107 8.83 9.87 3.08
C ALA A 107 8.94 8.41 3.51
N LEU A 108 8.80 7.48 2.56
CA LEU A 108 8.72 6.04 2.80
C LEU A 108 9.77 5.31 1.97
N LYS A 109 10.08 4.08 2.37
CA LYS A 109 10.88 3.15 1.58
C LYS A 109 9.95 2.06 1.01
N GLY A 110 9.63 2.19 -0.27
CA GLY A 110 8.82 1.24 -1.01
C GLY A 110 9.58 -0.05 -1.38
N PRO A 111 8.96 -0.90 -2.21
CA PRO A 111 9.60 -2.10 -2.76
C PRO A 111 10.95 -1.77 -3.43
N PHE A 112 11.94 -2.66 -3.27
CA PHE A 112 13.28 -2.54 -3.82
C PHE A 112 14.02 -1.27 -3.39
N GLY A 113 13.61 -0.71 -2.25
CA GLY A 113 14.22 0.47 -1.67
C GLY A 113 13.85 1.79 -2.33
N LYS A 114 12.88 1.80 -3.26
CA LYS A 114 12.41 3.03 -3.91
C LYS A 114 11.92 4.04 -2.86
N PRO A 115 12.52 5.24 -2.76
CA PRO A 115 11.98 6.30 -1.92
C PRO A 115 10.63 6.77 -2.44
N GLN A 116 9.66 7.02 -1.57
CA GLN A 116 8.35 7.54 -1.95
C GLN A 116 8.03 8.76 -1.10
N PHE A 117 7.51 9.81 -1.72
CA PHE A 117 7.21 11.07 -1.06
C PHE A 117 5.76 11.48 -1.34
N PHE A 118 5.16 12.17 -0.39
CA PHE A 118 3.86 12.81 -0.61
C PHE A 118 3.65 13.97 0.35
N LEU A 119 2.77 14.88 -0.06
CA LEU A 119 2.26 15.98 0.75
C LEU A 119 0.77 16.09 0.55
N GLY A 120 0.01 16.17 1.64
CA GLY A 120 -1.44 16.31 1.57
C GLY A 120 -2.04 17.00 2.79
N ARG A 121 -3.33 17.33 2.68
CA ARG A 121 -4.10 17.90 3.78
C ARG A 121 -4.24 16.89 4.89
N LEU A 122 -3.96 17.31 6.13
CA LEU A 122 -4.26 16.49 7.30
C LEU A 122 -5.79 16.41 7.44
N ALA A 123 -6.34 15.21 7.32
CA ALA A 123 -7.76 14.93 7.49
C ALA A 123 -8.09 14.46 8.91
N GLY A 124 -7.11 13.83 9.59
CA GLY A 124 -7.29 13.34 10.94
C GLY A 124 -5.96 12.91 11.56
N GLN A 125 -5.91 12.92 12.89
CA GLN A 125 -4.80 12.39 13.66
C GLN A 125 -5.36 11.58 14.82
N SER A 126 -4.87 10.36 14.98
CA SER A 126 -5.26 9.49 16.10
C SER A 126 -4.09 8.63 16.56
N ARG A 127 -4.34 7.80 17.58
CA ARG A 127 -3.39 6.80 18.09
C ARG A 127 -4.05 5.43 18.11
N ARG A 128 -3.28 4.41 17.78
CA ARG A 128 -3.65 3.00 17.88
C ARG A 128 -2.52 2.27 18.60
N GLY A 129 -2.71 2.02 19.90
CA GLY A 129 -1.61 1.53 20.74
C GLY A 129 -0.43 2.51 20.77
N SER A 130 0.77 2.02 20.45
CA SER A 130 1.98 2.83 20.31
C SER A 130 1.99 3.69 19.04
N ALA A 131 1.32 3.24 17.97
CA ALA A 131 1.38 3.86 16.66
C ALA A 131 0.58 5.18 16.58
N CYS A 132 1.19 6.19 15.97
CA CYS A 132 0.52 7.42 15.53
C CYS A 132 -0.14 7.16 14.17
N VAL A 133 -1.38 7.59 13.98
CA VAL A 133 -2.07 7.49 12.69
C VAL A 133 -2.33 8.88 12.15
N LEU A 134 -1.80 9.15 10.97
CA LEU A 134 -2.02 10.38 10.21
C LEU A 134 -2.90 10.06 9.00
N GLU A 135 -4.11 10.58 9.02
CA GLU A 135 -5.05 10.49 7.90
C GLU A 135 -4.82 11.67 6.96
N ILE A 136 -4.56 11.38 5.69
CA ILE A 136 -4.25 12.35 4.66
C ILE A 136 -5.41 12.39 3.67
N GLY A 137 -6.01 13.57 3.53
CA GLY A 137 -7.06 13.84 2.56
C GLY A 137 -6.47 14.10 1.17
N ARG A 138 -6.85 15.24 0.58
CA ARG A 138 -6.38 15.65 -0.75
C ARG A 138 -4.86 15.82 -0.80
N GLU A 139 -4.23 15.14 -1.75
CA GLU A 139 -2.79 15.23 -2.00
C GLU A 139 -2.48 16.36 -2.96
N VAL A 140 -1.33 17.02 -2.76
CA VAL A 140 -0.82 18.09 -3.63
C VAL A 140 0.56 17.77 -4.22
N ALA A 141 1.20 16.70 -3.74
CA ALA A 141 2.38 16.10 -4.34
C ALA A 141 2.39 14.60 -4.02
N ARG A 142 2.77 13.75 -4.98
CA ARG A 142 2.92 12.29 -4.81
C ARG A 142 3.69 11.65 -5.96
N ASP A 143 4.21 10.45 -5.70
CA ASP A 143 4.70 9.53 -6.73
C ASP A 143 3.57 8.96 -7.62
N ILE A 144 3.95 8.42 -8.77
CA ILE A 144 3.09 7.65 -9.69
C ILE A 144 2.41 6.48 -8.97
N LEU A 145 3.14 5.76 -8.12
CA LEU A 145 2.61 4.71 -7.26
C LEU A 145 2.38 5.26 -5.86
N ALA A 146 1.11 5.44 -5.50
CA ALA A 146 0.70 5.82 -4.17
C ALA A 146 0.09 4.62 -3.43
N ALA A 147 0.84 4.09 -2.47
CA ALA A 147 0.28 3.14 -1.52
C ALA A 147 -0.84 3.82 -0.70
N PRO A 148 -2.05 3.23 -0.60
CA PRO A 148 -3.15 3.77 0.19
C PRO A 148 -2.85 3.87 1.69
N ALA A 149 -2.00 2.99 2.19
CA ALA A 149 -1.50 3.00 3.55
C ALA A 149 -0.03 2.60 3.54
N ALA A 150 0.72 3.09 4.53
CA ALA A 150 2.08 2.67 4.79
C ALA A 150 2.54 3.16 6.17
N MET A 151 3.47 2.42 6.75
CA MET A 151 4.14 2.79 7.99
C MET A 151 5.56 3.32 7.79
N ALA A 152 5.95 4.34 8.55
CA ALA A 152 7.34 4.75 8.73
C ALA A 152 7.62 5.06 10.20
N GLY A 153 8.61 4.35 10.77
CA GLY A 153 8.82 4.34 12.21
C GLY A 153 7.54 3.90 12.92
N ASP A 154 7.08 4.67 13.91
CA ASP A 154 5.83 4.43 14.63
C ASP A 154 4.63 5.19 14.06
N THR A 155 4.73 5.71 12.84
CA THR A 155 3.66 6.50 12.20
C THR A 155 3.08 5.77 11.00
N ILE A 156 1.76 5.55 11.04
CA ILE A 156 0.96 5.02 9.94
C ILE A 156 0.34 6.18 9.19
N PHE A 157 0.53 6.21 7.88
CA PHE A 157 -0.12 7.16 6.98
C PHE A 157 -1.27 6.47 6.26
N LEU A 158 -2.50 6.97 6.44
CA LEU A 158 -3.68 6.52 5.70
C LEU A 158 -4.06 7.59 4.68
N ARG A 159 -3.87 7.31 3.39
CA ARG A 159 -4.00 8.27 2.29
C ARG A 159 -5.35 8.09 1.61
N HIS A 160 -6.34 8.91 2.01
CA HIS A 160 -7.73 8.81 1.55
C HIS A 160 -7.85 8.96 0.03
N ASP A 161 -7.23 9.98 -0.57
CA ASP A 161 -7.26 10.22 -2.03
C ASP A 161 -6.62 9.05 -2.80
N ALA A 162 -5.46 8.57 -2.33
CA ALA A 162 -4.82 7.39 -2.91
C ALA A 162 -5.69 6.12 -2.79
N PHE A 163 -6.37 5.93 -1.65
CA PHE A 163 -7.24 4.79 -1.44
C PHE A 163 -8.48 4.82 -2.33
N GLU A 164 -9.17 5.96 -2.39
CA GLU A 164 -10.33 6.14 -3.24
C GLU A 164 -9.99 5.87 -4.71
N ARG A 165 -8.87 6.42 -5.20
CA ARG A 165 -8.37 6.19 -6.57
C ARG A 165 -8.03 4.73 -6.85
N TRP A 166 -7.42 4.07 -5.87
CA TRP A 166 -7.11 2.65 -5.98
C TRP A 166 -8.40 1.83 -6.08
N LEU A 167 -9.41 2.11 -5.25
CA LEU A 167 -10.72 1.44 -5.30
C LEU A 167 -11.42 1.63 -6.65
N TRP A 168 -11.42 2.84 -7.20
CA TRP A 168 -11.95 3.10 -8.53
C TRP A 168 -11.21 2.32 -9.62
N SER A 169 -9.88 2.35 -9.59
CA SER A 169 -9.05 1.60 -10.54
C SER A 169 -9.28 0.09 -10.47
N SER A 170 -9.45 -0.45 -9.26
CA SER A 170 -9.75 -1.86 -9.00
C SER A 170 -11.15 -2.24 -9.49
N ALA A 171 -12.15 -1.41 -9.24
CA ALA A 171 -13.52 -1.64 -9.71
C ALA A 171 -13.62 -1.57 -11.24
N GLU A 172 -12.93 -0.62 -11.88
CA GLU A 172 -12.81 -0.54 -13.34
C GLU A 172 -12.12 -1.77 -13.93
N ALA A 173 -11.04 -2.25 -13.31
CA ALA A 173 -10.34 -3.45 -13.74
C ALA A 173 -11.24 -4.68 -13.68
N TRP A 174 -11.96 -4.85 -12.56
CA TRP A 174 -12.96 -5.91 -12.42
C TRP A 174 -14.08 -5.79 -13.46
N GLY A 175 -14.63 -4.59 -13.66
CA GLY A 175 -15.72 -4.35 -14.62
C GLY A 175 -15.37 -4.64 -16.08
N ARG A 176 -14.09 -4.80 -16.44
CA ARG A 176 -13.69 -5.27 -17.78
C ARG A 176 -13.76 -6.78 -17.94
N GLY A 177 -13.54 -7.53 -16.85
CA GLY A 177 -13.52 -9.01 -16.87
C GLY A 177 -14.78 -9.68 -16.30
N HIS A 178 -15.51 -8.99 -15.42
CA HIS A 178 -16.65 -9.51 -14.65
C HIS A 178 -16.36 -10.85 -13.95
N GLU A 179 -15.11 -11.04 -13.51
CA GLU A 179 -14.70 -12.27 -12.86
C GLU A 179 -15.48 -12.50 -11.56
N ALA A 180 -15.85 -13.76 -11.32
CA ALA A 180 -16.39 -14.16 -10.02
C ALA A 180 -15.31 -14.06 -8.94
N GLY A 181 -15.71 -14.00 -7.68
CA GLY A 181 -14.79 -14.03 -6.53
C GLY A 181 -14.91 -12.83 -5.61
N ALA A 182 -13.85 -12.58 -4.85
CA ALA A 182 -13.88 -11.67 -3.71
C ALA A 182 -14.12 -10.21 -4.09
N MET A 183 -13.55 -9.73 -5.21
CA MET A 183 -13.80 -8.36 -5.69
C MET A 183 -15.27 -8.14 -6.04
N ARG A 184 -15.88 -9.07 -6.80
CA ARG A 184 -17.32 -9.02 -7.10
C ARG A 184 -18.16 -9.01 -5.82
N ALA A 185 -17.87 -9.95 -4.90
CA ALA A 185 -18.60 -10.05 -3.62
C ALA A 185 -18.48 -8.76 -2.80
N THR A 186 -17.31 -8.11 -2.82
CA THR A 186 -17.11 -6.84 -2.13
C THR A 186 -17.94 -5.73 -2.78
N LEU A 187 -17.85 -5.55 -4.10
CA LEU A 187 -18.63 -4.52 -4.81
C LEU A 187 -20.14 -4.71 -4.63
N GLN A 188 -20.62 -5.95 -4.63
CA GLN A 188 -22.02 -6.27 -4.36
C GLN A 188 -22.43 -5.94 -2.92
N ALA A 189 -21.59 -6.21 -1.93
CA ALA A 189 -21.86 -5.88 -0.54
C ALA A 189 -22.06 -4.36 -0.30
N TYR A 190 -21.47 -3.51 -1.14
CA TYR A 190 -21.65 -2.06 -1.10
C TYR A 190 -22.71 -1.52 -2.07
N GLY A 191 -23.41 -2.38 -2.81
CA GLY A 191 -24.46 -1.94 -3.75
C GLY A 191 -23.93 -1.27 -5.01
N TYR A 192 -22.72 -1.63 -5.47
CA TYR A 192 -22.04 -1.00 -6.61
C TYR A 192 -22.85 -0.99 -7.91
N GLU A 193 -23.67 -2.00 -8.17
CA GLU A 193 -24.52 -2.05 -9.36
C GLU A 193 -25.60 -0.96 -9.37
N SER A 194 -26.09 -0.54 -8.19
CA SER A 194 -27.14 0.47 -8.06
C SER A 194 -26.58 1.89 -7.99
N ASP A 195 -25.51 2.11 -7.24
CA ASP A 195 -24.82 3.40 -7.13
C ASP A 195 -23.30 3.19 -7.02
N ARG A 196 -22.61 3.30 -8.15
CA ARG A 196 -21.16 3.08 -8.20
C ARG A 196 -20.39 4.07 -7.34
N ALA A 197 -20.75 5.35 -7.41
CA ALA A 197 -20.01 6.40 -6.73
C ALA A 197 -20.25 6.35 -5.22
N GLY A 198 -21.50 6.20 -4.80
CA GLY A 198 -21.85 6.02 -3.38
C GLY A 198 -21.28 4.74 -2.80
N ALA A 199 -21.33 3.63 -3.52
CA ALA A 199 -20.76 2.35 -3.09
C ALA A 199 -19.25 2.47 -2.83
N LEU A 200 -18.49 3.00 -3.80
CA LEU A 200 -17.04 3.17 -3.65
C LEU A 200 -16.67 4.18 -2.58
N ALA A 201 -17.44 5.27 -2.41
CA ALA A 201 -17.22 6.22 -1.32
C ALA A 201 -17.48 5.59 0.06
N CYS A 202 -18.55 4.79 0.19
CA CYS A 202 -18.85 4.06 1.41
C CYS A 202 -17.75 3.04 1.74
N MET A 203 -17.37 2.24 0.74
CA MET A 203 -16.28 1.27 0.82
C MET A 203 -14.96 1.94 1.22
N ALA A 204 -14.63 3.08 0.61
CA ALA A 204 -13.42 3.84 0.93
C ALA A 204 -13.40 4.34 2.37
N ARG A 205 -14.55 4.68 2.95
CA ARG A 205 -14.64 5.09 4.36
C ARG A 205 -14.48 3.89 5.30
N GLU A 206 -15.19 2.81 5.05
CA GLU A 206 -15.24 1.65 5.94
C GLU A 206 -13.96 0.81 5.90
N GLN A 207 -13.39 0.62 4.71
CA GLN A 207 -12.24 -0.27 4.51
C GLN A 207 -10.88 0.40 4.80
N ARG A 208 -10.88 1.68 5.23
CA ARG A 208 -9.70 2.30 5.86
C ARG A 208 -9.26 1.52 7.10
N GLU A 209 -10.20 0.94 7.84
CA GLU A 209 -9.87 0.13 9.01
C GLU A 209 -9.12 -1.13 8.61
N THR A 210 -9.46 -1.78 7.48
CA THR A 210 -8.73 -2.96 7.00
C THR A 210 -7.30 -2.61 6.60
N LEU A 211 -7.07 -1.46 5.95
CA LEU A 211 -5.71 -0.97 5.68
C LEU A 211 -4.95 -0.69 6.98
N LEU A 212 -5.58 0.00 7.93
CA LEU A 212 -4.98 0.33 9.22
C LEU A 212 -4.59 -0.93 10.00
N LEU A 213 -5.46 -1.94 10.01
CA LEU A 213 -5.19 -3.22 10.66
C LEU A 213 -4.00 -3.96 10.02
N HIS A 214 -3.83 -3.85 8.70
CA HIS A 214 -2.67 -4.41 8.00
C HIS A 214 -1.37 -3.72 8.42
N GLU A 215 -1.33 -2.39 8.43
CA GLU A 215 -0.15 -1.63 8.88
C GLU A 215 0.19 -1.90 10.36
N LEU A 216 -0.83 -2.01 11.21
CA LEU A 216 -0.65 -2.44 12.60
C LEU A 216 -0.11 -3.88 12.68
N GLY A 217 -0.58 -4.77 11.82
CA GLY A 217 -0.05 -6.12 11.69
C GLY A 217 1.42 -6.14 11.28
N GLU A 218 1.82 -5.30 10.32
CA GLU A 218 3.22 -5.19 9.90
C GLU A 218 4.10 -4.69 11.05
N HIS A 219 3.61 -3.73 11.84
CA HIS A 219 4.28 -3.26 13.04
C HIS A 219 4.50 -4.39 14.05
N GLU A 220 3.45 -5.13 14.39
CA GLU A 220 3.51 -6.25 15.35
C GLU A 220 4.43 -7.37 14.84
N ALA A 221 4.38 -7.68 13.54
CA ALA A 221 5.29 -8.64 12.92
C ALA A 221 6.75 -8.15 13.00
N GLY A 222 7.00 -6.87 12.74
CA GLY A 222 8.32 -6.24 12.88
C GLY A 222 8.86 -6.34 14.30
N LEU A 223 8.03 -6.06 15.31
CA LEU A 223 8.40 -6.21 16.72
C LEU A 223 8.70 -7.67 17.09
N ALA A 224 7.90 -8.61 16.60
CA ALA A 224 8.06 -10.04 16.89
C ALA A 224 9.34 -10.63 16.25
N LEU A 225 9.68 -10.20 15.03
CA LEU A 225 10.84 -10.69 14.29
C LEU A 225 12.15 -9.96 14.66
N GLY A 226 12.03 -8.68 15.04
CA GLY A 226 13.11 -7.85 15.56
C GLY A 226 14.24 -7.56 14.57
N ALA A 227 15.36 -7.07 15.10
CA ALA A 227 16.49 -6.58 14.30
C ALA A 227 17.12 -7.60 13.35
N ARG A 228 16.97 -8.91 13.64
CA ARG A 228 17.48 -9.96 12.77
C ARG A 228 16.73 -10.03 11.44
N TRP A 229 15.43 -9.71 11.44
CA TRP A 229 14.66 -9.63 10.21
C TRP A 229 15.07 -8.44 9.36
N GLU A 230 15.28 -7.27 9.98
CA GLU A 230 15.77 -6.09 9.26
C GLU A 230 17.15 -6.33 8.63
N ALA A 231 18.04 -7.03 9.34
CA ALA A 231 19.34 -7.44 8.79
C ALA A 231 19.19 -8.43 7.62
N TYR A 232 18.33 -9.45 7.76
CA TYR A 232 18.00 -10.39 6.69
C TYR A 232 17.47 -9.65 5.46
N PHE A 233 16.45 -8.82 5.65
CA PHE A 233 15.82 -8.06 4.58
C PHE A 233 16.80 -7.11 3.88
N GLY A 234 17.67 -6.45 4.65
CA GLY A 234 18.73 -5.58 4.13
C GLY A 234 19.84 -6.31 3.36
N SER A 235 19.99 -7.62 3.54
CA SER A 235 20.94 -8.46 2.79
C SER A 235 20.39 -9.03 1.48
N LEU A 236 19.10 -8.85 1.20
CA LEU A 236 18.49 -9.34 -0.03
C LEU A 236 18.92 -8.48 -1.22
N GLU A 237 19.63 -9.09 -2.17
CA GLU A 237 20.11 -8.41 -3.38
C GLU A 237 19.19 -8.63 -4.59
N ASP A 238 18.30 -9.63 -4.52
CA ASP A 238 17.43 -10.03 -5.62
C ASP A 238 15.95 -9.77 -5.35
N ARG A 239 15.21 -9.47 -6.42
CA ARG A 239 13.79 -9.12 -6.33
C ARG A 239 12.89 -10.26 -5.87
N ARG A 240 13.27 -11.52 -6.13
CA ARG A 240 12.45 -12.69 -5.77
C ARG A 240 12.56 -12.94 -4.27
N GLY A 241 13.77 -12.87 -3.72
CA GLY A 241 14.03 -12.91 -2.29
C GLY A 241 13.25 -11.85 -1.54
N GLU A 242 13.33 -10.58 -1.97
CA GLU A 242 12.57 -9.49 -1.34
C GLU A 242 11.05 -9.74 -1.42
N SER A 243 10.55 -10.14 -2.59
CA SER A 243 9.11 -10.40 -2.78
C SER A 243 8.59 -11.52 -1.88
N LEU A 244 9.38 -12.60 -1.73
CA LEU A 244 9.05 -13.71 -0.83
C LEU A 244 9.06 -13.26 0.63
N ALA A 245 10.11 -12.55 1.05
CA ALA A 245 10.25 -12.04 2.41
C ALA A 245 9.07 -11.11 2.78
N ARG A 246 8.70 -10.19 1.89
CA ARG A 246 7.51 -9.33 2.06
C ARG A 246 6.25 -10.17 2.19
N ALA A 247 6.01 -11.10 1.26
CA ALA A 247 4.81 -11.95 1.32
C ALA A 247 4.70 -12.73 2.64
N VAL A 248 5.81 -13.29 3.15
CA VAL A 248 5.83 -13.98 4.44
C VAL A 248 5.53 -13.03 5.60
N ARG A 249 6.13 -11.82 5.61
CA ARG A 249 5.86 -10.81 6.63
C ARG A 249 4.40 -10.35 6.60
N ASP A 250 3.86 -10.08 5.42
CA ASP A 250 2.46 -9.66 5.23
C ASP A 250 1.50 -10.75 5.72
N LEU A 251 1.78 -12.03 5.41
CA LEU A 251 0.97 -13.15 5.89
C LEU A 251 1.02 -13.29 7.42
N LEU A 252 2.19 -13.08 8.02
CA LEU A 252 2.32 -13.04 9.48
C LEU A 252 1.54 -11.86 10.07
N ALA A 253 1.73 -10.66 9.53
CA ALA A 253 1.03 -9.44 9.92
C ALA A 253 -0.50 -9.62 9.88
N ASP A 254 -1.02 -10.14 8.77
CA ASP A 254 -2.44 -10.37 8.58
C ASP A 254 -2.98 -11.46 9.53
N CYS A 255 -2.19 -12.48 9.87
CA CYS A 255 -2.58 -13.50 10.86
C CYS A 255 -2.45 -13.04 12.32
N LEU A 256 -1.65 -12.01 12.60
CA LEU A 256 -1.50 -11.44 13.94
C LEU A 256 -2.62 -10.44 14.27
N VAL A 257 -2.99 -9.60 13.30
CA VAL A 257 -3.87 -8.44 13.55
C VAL A 257 -5.08 -8.41 12.62
N THR A 258 -4.87 -8.33 11.30
CA THR A 258 -5.93 -8.05 10.32
C THR A 258 -7.05 -9.09 10.32
N LEU A 259 -6.72 -10.34 10.05
CA LEU A 259 -7.68 -11.43 9.93
C LEU A 259 -8.34 -11.76 11.28
N PRO A 260 -7.62 -11.81 12.43
CA PRO A 260 -8.27 -11.95 13.74
C PRO A 260 -9.29 -10.84 14.04
N ALA A 261 -9.05 -9.59 13.64
CA ALA A 261 -10.01 -8.52 13.82
C ALA A 261 -11.25 -8.70 12.91
N ILE A 262 -11.05 -9.11 11.66
CA ILE A 262 -12.15 -9.41 10.73
C ILE A 262 -12.98 -10.61 11.23
N VAL A 263 -12.35 -11.69 11.69
CA VAL A 263 -13.02 -12.88 12.24
C VAL A 263 -13.83 -12.53 13.50
N ARG A 264 -13.26 -11.76 14.44
CA ARG A 264 -13.96 -11.35 15.66
C ARG A 264 -15.17 -10.46 15.38
N SER A 265 -15.04 -9.52 14.43
CA SER A 265 -16.15 -8.65 14.03
C SER A 265 -17.18 -9.34 13.15
N ARG A 266 -16.84 -10.49 12.56
CA ARG A 266 -17.64 -11.21 11.55
C ARG A 266 -18.10 -10.30 10.41
N SER A 267 -17.25 -9.33 10.03
CA SER A 267 -17.55 -8.39 8.94
C SER A 267 -17.36 -9.07 7.58
N MET A 268 -18.45 -9.55 7.00
CA MET A 268 -18.43 -10.12 5.63
C MET A 268 -17.90 -9.13 4.57
N PRO A 269 -18.28 -7.83 4.56
CA PRO A 269 -17.70 -6.87 3.62
C PRO A 269 -16.18 -6.74 3.76
N SER A 270 -15.65 -6.71 4.98
CA SER A 270 -14.20 -6.64 5.20
C SER A 270 -13.48 -7.94 4.85
N ALA A 271 -14.10 -9.10 5.07
CA ALA A 271 -13.56 -10.37 4.59
C ALA A 271 -13.48 -10.38 3.06
N HIS A 272 -14.58 -10.03 2.36
CA HIS A 272 -14.56 -9.92 0.90
C HIS A 272 -13.48 -8.95 0.43
N PHE A 273 -13.38 -7.78 1.06
CA PHE A 273 -12.40 -6.77 0.69
C PHE A 273 -10.95 -7.27 0.85
N TRP A 274 -10.62 -7.85 2.01
CA TRP A 274 -9.28 -8.36 2.26
C TRP A 274 -8.93 -9.46 1.23
N PHE A 275 -9.83 -10.42 1.00
CA PHE A 275 -9.61 -11.49 0.02
C PHE A 275 -9.59 -10.98 -1.43
N ALA A 276 -10.18 -9.81 -1.72
CA ALA A 276 -10.07 -9.17 -3.03
C ALA A 276 -8.66 -8.62 -3.31
N THR A 277 -7.86 -8.39 -2.26
CA THR A 277 -6.44 -8.01 -2.35
C THR A 277 -5.49 -9.20 -2.20
N PHE A 278 -5.99 -10.35 -1.75
CA PHE A 278 -5.22 -11.57 -1.52
C PHE A 278 -4.88 -12.28 -2.85
N GLY A 279 -3.68 -12.01 -3.37
CA GLY A 279 -3.20 -12.54 -4.64
C GLY A 279 -1.69 -12.77 -4.66
N GLY A 280 -1.18 -13.13 -5.84
CA GLY A 280 0.25 -13.41 -6.06
C GLY A 280 0.83 -14.43 -5.08
N LEU A 281 2.06 -14.17 -4.63
CA LEU A 281 2.78 -15.05 -3.70
C LEU A 281 2.01 -15.31 -2.40
N ARG A 282 1.27 -14.34 -1.84
CA ARG A 282 0.50 -14.56 -0.61
C ARG A 282 -0.54 -15.68 -0.79
N ARG A 283 -1.21 -15.70 -1.94
CA ARG A 283 -2.21 -16.74 -2.28
C ARG A 283 -1.58 -18.08 -2.62
N GLU A 284 -0.44 -18.08 -3.32
CA GLU A 284 0.32 -19.30 -3.61
C GLU A 284 0.88 -19.96 -2.34
N LEU A 285 1.32 -19.13 -1.38
CA LEU A 285 1.86 -19.58 -0.10
C LEU A 285 0.78 -20.02 0.88
N PHE A 286 -0.44 -19.49 0.82
CA PHE A 286 -1.47 -19.82 1.81
C PHE A 286 -2.79 -20.33 1.21
N PRO A 287 -2.77 -21.42 0.41
CA PRO A 287 -3.98 -21.96 -0.21
C PRO A 287 -5.04 -22.40 0.81
N ARG A 288 -4.66 -22.85 2.00
CA ARG A 288 -5.61 -23.16 3.09
C ARG A 288 -6.54 -21.98 3.42
N LEU A 289 -5.99 -20.77 3.41
CA LEU A 289 -6.73 -19.55 3.73
C LEU A 289 -7.75 -19.22 2.62
N GLN A 290 -7.38 -19.45 1.36
CA GLN A 290 -8.30 -19.32 0.22
C GLN A 290 -9.48 -20.28 0.33
N SER A 291 -9.21 -21.57 0.61
CA SER A 291 -10.25 -22.58 0.79
C SER A 291 -11.18 -22.26 1.96
N ALA A 292 -10.64 -21.73 3.06
CA ALA A 292 -11.43 -21.32 4.22
C ALA A 292 -12.37 -20.14 3.90
N TYR A 293 -11.94 -19.19 3.06
CA TYR A 293 -12.79 -18.10 2.58
C TYR A 293 -13.90 -18.58 1.65
N GLU A 294 -13.61 -19.53 0.76
CA GLU A 294 -14.63 -20.13 -0.09
C GLU A 294 -15.71 -20.83 0.74
N ALA A 295 -15.31 -21.62 1.75
CA ALA A 295 -16.24 -22.23 2.69
C ALA A 295 -17.06 -21.19 3.47
N LEU A 296 -16.43 -20.11 3.95
CA LEU A 296 -17.14 -19.01 4.61
C LEU A 296 -18.19 -18.39 3.69
N ARG A 297 -17.86 -18.17 2.41
CA ARG A 297 -18.76 -17.53 1.45
C ARG A 297 -19.97 -18.41 1.13
N ASP A 298 -19.80 -19.72 1.16
CA ASP A 298 -20.86 -20.68 0.83
C ASP A 298 -21.74 -21.04 2.03
N THR A 299 -21.19 -21.02 3.25
CA THR A 299 -21.86 -21.51 4.46
C THR A 299 -22.18 -20.44 5.51
N ALA A 300 -21.58 -19.25 5.38
CA ALA A 300 -21.51 -18.22 6.42
C ALA A 300 -20.89 -18.68 7.76
N ASP A 301 -20.21 -19.84 7.77
CA ASP A 301 -19.47 -20.33 8.92
C ASP A 301 -18.06 -19.73 8.96
N TRP A 302 -17.74 -19.08 10.08
CA TRP A 302 -16.47 -18.43 10.32
C TRP A 302 -15.41 -19.38 10.89
N SER A 303 -15.81 -20.55 11.41
CA SER A 303 -14.90 -21.47 12.06
C SER A 303 -13.75 -21.98 11.16
N PRO A 304 -13.96 -22.29 9.87
CA PRO A 304 -12.85 -22.65 8.98
C PRO A 304 -11.82 -21.53 8.82
N LEU A 305 -12.29 -20.28 8.71
CA LEU A 305 -11.42 -19.11 8.56
C LEU A 305 -10.66 -18.84 9.87
N GLU A 306 -11.33 -18.88 11.02
CA GLU A 306 -10.70 -18.73 12.33
C GLU A 306 -9.59 -19.77 12.55
N ALA A 307 -9.85 -21.04 12.22
CA ALA A 307 -8.88 -22.12 12.32
C ALA A 307 -7.68 -21.92 11.36
N ALA A 308 -7.93 -21.46 10.13
CA ALA A 308 -6.87 -21.15 9.18
C ALA A 308 -5.98 -20.01 9.69
N VAL A 309 -6.58 -18.92 10.20
CA VAL A 309 -5.85 -17.77 10.77
C VAL A 309 -4.98 -18.18 11.95
N GLY A 310 -5.52 -19.00 12.87
CA GLY A 310 -4.76 -19.53 14.01
C GLY A 310 -3.54 -20.34 13.57
N ALA A 311 -3.73 -21.27 12.62
CA ALA A 311 -2.63 -22.06 12.06
C ALA A 311 -1.60 -21.21 11.31
N GLY A 312 -2.08 -20.21 10.55
CA GLY A 312 -1.24 -19.26 9.82
C GLY A 312 -0.33 -18.45 10.74
N ARG A 313 -0.84 -17.96 11.88
CA ARG A 313 -0.04 -17.21 12.86
C ARG A 313 1.20 -17.97 13.30
N GLU A 314 1.05 -19.23 13.69
CA GLU A 314 2.18 -20.04 14.13
C GLU A 314 3.11 -20.40 12.98
N HIS A 315 2.54 -20.75 11.82
CA HIS A 315 3.29 -21.16 10.64
C HIS A 315 4.16 -20.04 10.08
N TRP A 316 3.58 -18.86 9.81
CA TRP A 316 4.31 -17.75 9.22
C TRP A 316 5.38 -17.18 10.15
N ASN A 317 5.16 -17.24 11.47
CA ASN A 317 6.21 -16.91 12.43
C ASN A 317 7.39 -17.90 12.34
N ARG A 318 7.13 -19.21 12.26
CA ARG A 318 8.19 -20.22 12.07
C ARG A 318 8.93 -20.03 10.75
N VAL A 319 8.21 -19.79 9.66
CA VAL A 319 8.79 -19.57 8.32
C VAL A 319 9.67 -18.32 8.33
N ALA A 320 9.18 -17.20 8.85
CA ALA A 320 9.95 -15.95 8.94
C ALA A 320 11.24 -16.12 9.76
N LEU A 321 11.15 -16.79 10.91
CA LEU A 321 12.33 -17.10 11.73
C LEU A 321 13.29 -18.10 11.05
N GLY A 322 12.77 -18.99 10.21
CA GLY A 322 13.57 -19.90 9.37
C GLY A 322 14.39 -19.14 8.33
N LEU A 323 13.76 -18.24 7.57
CA LEU A 323 14.42 -17.41 6.56
C LEU A 323 15.62 -16.64 7.16
N VAL A 324 15.44 -16.08 8.36
CA VAL A 324 16.50 -15.34 9.08
C VAL A 324 17.65 -16.24 9.56
N ARG A 325 17.42 -17.53 9.80
CA ARG A 325 18.47 -18.48 10.22
C ARG A 325 19.33 -18.94 9.05
N ASP A 326 18.73 -19.11 7.87
CA ASP A 326 19.40 -19.71 6.72
C ASP A 326 20.30 -18.73 5.95
N THR A 327 20.25 -17.43 6.25
CA THR A 327 21.11 -16.39 5.64
C THR A 327 22.61 -16.54 5.91
N GLY A 328 23.03 -17.42 6.81
CA GLY A 328 24.45 -17.62 7.17
C GLY A 328 25.17 -18.74 6.40
N SER A 329 24.48 -19.51 5.56
CA SER A 329 24.99 -20.80 5.06
C SER A 329 25.20 -20.91 3.54
N GLY A 330 25.09 -19.82 2.78
CA GLY A 330 25.24 -19.86 1.31
C GLY A 330 24.18 -20.75 0.64
N THR A 331 22.97 -20.76 1.19
CA THR A 331 21.89 -21.66 0.79
C THR A 331 21.29 -21.31 -0.57
N ALA A 332 20.88 -22.36 -1.29
CA ALA A 332 20.17 -22.27 -2.55
C ALA A 332 18.84 -21.48 -2.41
N PRO A 333 18.27 -20.97 -3.52
CA PRO A 333 17.00 -20.24 -3.49
C PRO A 333 15.90 -21.04 -2.78
N VAL A 334 15.19 -20.40 -1.86
CA VAL A 334 14.09 -21.03 -1.13
C VAL A 334 12.92 -21.25 -2.09
N ASP A 335 12.53 -22.50 -2.27
CA ASP A 335 11.36 -22.88 -3.07
C ASP A 335 10.06 -22.49 -2.33
N PRO A 336 9.25 -21.55 -2.86
CA PRO A 336 8.01 -21.11 -2.21
C PRO A 336 7.03 -22.26 -1.93
N ALA A 337 7.02 -23.31 -2.76
CA ALA A 337 6.13 -24.45 -2.57
C ALA A 337 6.41 -25.20 -1.26
N ARG A 338 7.64 -25.17 -0.75
CA ARG A 338 8.03 -25.79 0.52
C ARG A 338 7.59 -24.98 1.74
N LEU A 339 7.29 -23.70 1.54
CA LEU A 339 6.83 -22.80 2.60
C LEU A 339 5.31 -22.76 2.71
N ALA A 340 4.60 -23.30 1.71
CA ALA A 340 3.16 -23.15 1.60
C ALA A 340 2.40 -23.85 2.74
N LEU A 341 1.32 -23.23 3.21
CA LEU A 341 0.38 -23.81 4.15
C LEU A 341 -0.90 -24.22 3.42
N ALA A 342 -0.99 -25.52 3.14
CA ALA A 342 -2.10 -26.16 2.44
C ALA A 342 -3.27 -26.53 3.34
#